data_AF-A0AAP0S468-F1
#
_entry.id   AF-A0AAP0S468-F1
#
_cell.length_a   1.000
_cell.length_b   1.000
_cell.length_c   1.000
_cell.angle_alpha   90.00
_cell.angle_beta   90.00
_cell.angle_gamma   90.00
#
_symmetry.space_group_name_H-M   'P 1'
#
loop_
_entity.id
_entity.type
_entity.pdbx_description
1 polymer ?
#
loop_
_entity_poly.entity_id
_entity_poly.type
_entity_poly.pdbx_seq_one_letter_code
_entity_poly.pdbx_strand_id
1 'polypeptide(L)'
;MRSTSSYFLPKEIALYTASKINSEFCWFDIDGDIDPLFKEYWCKRLHPKDVCEKVYRQPSLRDSLKKGKLRKQDIAITKQKTALLQAADSIGKKIQYNCPGFLPNKRQHRMAGLAVIEIAQKISKAWRSLQAEWRYSNKSTSKHNKKVRRKEKINLPSQNRGGAGCSTSSSSETSTSYSITEDKPFGRSMMSWQDVYSLAVKWRQISEPCDPVVWINKLSEEFNSGFGSNTPLILGQAKVVRYFPNFQRTLDVAKTVMKEKTFVYNKADDMIDLSKDGKLEEIMHAESCSDIYRVVGEDFWLATWCNSTAIEGKQFEGTRITLLKMERGYDFAIKTPCTPSRWEEFNAEMTAAWDALCSAYCGETYGSTDFSVLENVRDAILRMTFYWYNFMPLSRGSAAVGFVVLLGLLLAANMEFTGNIPQGFQVDWEAILNFDPNAFVDSVKSWLYPSLKVRTSWKDYPDVSSTFATTGSVVAALSSYDD
;
A
#
# COMPACT_ATOMS: atom_id res chain seq x y z
N MET A 1 20.04 -21.44 29.22
CA MET A 1 19.74 -20.12 28.62
C MET A 1 19.19 -20.29 27.20
N ARG A 2 17.90 -20.63 27.02
CA ARG A 2 17.31 -20.89 25.68
C ARG A 2 15.89 -20.33 25.47
N SER A 3 15.42 -19.36 26.26
CA SER A 3 14.06 -18.80 26.11
C SER A 3 13.99 -17.30 25.78
N THR A 4 15.13 -16.61 25.65
CA THR A 4 15.16 -15.15 25.41
C THR A 4 15.16 -14.73 23.94
N SER A 5 15.23 -15.68 23.00
CA SER A 5 15.47 -15.41 21.58
C SER A 5 14.22 -14.99 20.80
N SER A 6 13.06 -15.63 21.04
CA SER A 6 11.84 -15.37 20.25
C SER A 6 11.20 -14.00 20.47
N TYR A 7 11.57 -13.31 21.55
CA TYR A 7 10.97 -12.02 21.94
C TYR A 7 11.90 -10.82 21.73
N PHE A 8 13.13 -11.03 21.26
CA PHE A 8 14.08 -9.93 21.09
C PHE A 8 13.56 -8.88 20.10
N LEU A 9 13.21 -9.28 18.88
CA LEU A 9 12.80 -8.33 17.82
C LEU A 9 11.50 -7.60 18.17
N PRO A 10 10.41 -8.27 18.60
CA PRO A 10 9.20 -7.55 19.02
C PRO A 10 9.42 -6.61 20.23
N LYS A 11 10.31 -6.99 21.16
CA LYS A 11 10.67 -6.15 22.30
C LYS A 11 11.34 -4.85 21.85
N GLU A 12 12.28 -4.91 20.92
CA GLU A 12 12.97 -3.71 20.44
C GLU A 12 11.98 -2.75 19.74
N ILE A 13 11.02 -3.25 18.96
CA ILE A 13 9.97 -2.40 18.36
C ILE A 13 9.05 -1.77 19.43
N ALA A 14 8.73 -2.50 20.50
CA ALA A 14 7.99 -1.94 21.62
C ALA A 14 8.80 -0.84 22.35
N LEU A 15 10.11 -1.02 22.51
CA LEU A 15 11.03 -0.03 23.09
C LEU A 15 11.19 1.21 22.19
N TYR A 16 11.29 1.02 20.87
CA TYR A 16 11.25 2.10 19.88
C TYR A 16 9.98 2.93 20.06
N THR A 17 8.81 2.27 20.07
CA THR A 17 7.51 2.93 20.27
C THR A 17 7.48 3.72 21.58
N ALA A 18 8.00 3.12 22.67
CA ALA A 18 8.09 3.79 23.97
C ALA A 18 9.06 5.00 23.95
N SER A 19 10.15 4.93 23.19
CA SER A 19 11.11 6.04 23.06
C SER A 19 10.52 7.26 22.34
N LYS A 20 9.53 7.04 21.47
CA LYS A 20 8.82 8.07 20.69
C LYS A 20 7.54 8.57 21.36
N ILE A 21 7.24 8.15 22.60
CA ILE A 21 5.93 8.37 23.23
C ILE A 21 5.53 9.86 23.34
N ASN A 22 6.50 10.76 23.53
CA ASN A 22 6.28 12.20 23.62
C ASN A 22 6.53 12.95 22.31
N SER A 23 7.02 12.25 21.27
CA SER A 23 7.22 12.81 19.94
C SER A 23 5.89 12.97 19.23
N GLU A 24 5.81 13.94 18.31
CA GLU A 24 4.65 14.06 17.44
C GLU A 24 4.52 12.81 16.57
N PHE A 25 3.30 12.32 16.37
CA PHE A 25 3.04 11.08 15.64
C PHE A 25 3.33 11.20 14.14
N CYS A 26 3.50 12.41 13.60
CA CYS A 26 4.02 12.59 12.25
C CYS A 26 5.48 12.13 12.10
N TRP A 27 6.26 12.07 13.18
CA TRP A 27 7.66 11.64 13.21
C TRP A 27 7.84 10.16 13.62
N PHE A 28 6.76 9.39 13.72
CA PHE A 28 6.82 7.95 13.91
C PHE A 28 7.09 7.28 12.56
N ASP A 29 8.28 6.72 12.39
CA ASP A 29 8.77 6.18 11.12
C ASP A 29 9.63 4.94 11.36
N ILE A 30 9.00 3.76 11.40
CA ILE A 30 9.73 2.49 11.55
C ILE A 30 10.63 2.23 10.33
N ASP A 31 10.20 2.63 9.14
CA ASP A 31 10.92 2.35 7.91
C ASP A 31 12.22 3.16 7.79
N GLY A 32 12.22 4.42 8.25
CA GLY A 32 13.39 5.29 8.30
C GLY A 32 14.27 5.10 9.53
N ASP A 33 13.68 4.87 10.71
CA ASP A 33 14.44 4.85 11.98
C ASP A 33 15.05 3.48 12.33
N ILE A 34 14.45 2.38 11.88
CA ILE A 34 14.90 1.03 12.23
C ILE A 34 15.80 0.46 11.14
N ASP A 35 16.93 -0.10 11.56
CA ASP A 35 17.95 -0.67 10.69
C ASP A 35 17.37 -1.70 9.69
N PRO A 36 17.72 -1.62 8.39
CA PRO A 36 17.23 -2.54 7.36
C PRO A 36 17.46 -4.03 7.67
N LEU A 37 18.62 -4.40 8.25
CA LEU A 37 18.95 -5.77 8.61
C LEU A 37 18.06 -6.26 9.76
N PHE A 38 17.78 -5.40 10.73
CA PHE A 38 16.83 -5.73 11.80
C PHE A 38 15.44 -6.00 11.25
N LYS A 39 14.94 -5.12 10.37
CA LYS A 39 13.61 -5.27 9.77
C LYS A 39 13.52 -6.57 8.97
N GLU A 40 14.57 -6.95 8.25
CA GLU A 40 14.64 -8.21 7.55
C GLU A 40 14.53 -9.42 8.49
N TYR A 41 15.33 -9.47 9.55
CA TYR A 41 15.29 -10.56 10.53
C TYR A 41 13.92 -10.65 11.19
N TRP A 42 13.29 -9.51 11.45
CA TRP A 42 11.94 -9.44 12.01
C TRP A 42 10.89 -9.99 11.03
N CYS A 43 10.96 -9.59 9.76
CA CYS A 43 10.08 -10.10 8.70
C CYS A 43 10.22 -11.61 8.49
N LYS A 44 11.46 -12.10 8.41
CA LYS A 44 11.80 -13.51 8.15
C LYS A 44 11.70 -14.39 9.40
N ARG A 45 11.46 -13.79 10.58
CA ARG A 45 11.45 -14.48 11.89
C ARG A 45 12.75 -15.26 12.14
N LEU A 46 13.87 -14.69 11.71
CA LEU A 46 15.19 -15.30 11.88
C LEU A 46 15.67 -15.18 13.33
N HIS A 47 16.62 -16.03 13.69
CA HIS A 47 17.21 -15.99 15.02
C HIS A 47 17.99 -14.67 15.20
N PRO A 48 17.75 -13.88 16.26
CA PRO A 48 18.30 -12.53 16.42
C PRO A 48 19.80 -12.46 16.72
N LYS A 49 20.52 -13.59 16.75
CA LYS A 49 21.92 -13.66 17.22
C LYS A 49 22.80 -12.71 16.41
N ASP A 50 22.65 -12.74 15.10
CA ASP A 50 23.51 -11.99 14.17
C ASP A 50 23.12 -10.51 14.06
N VAL A 51 21.96 -10.12 14.62
CA VAL A 51 21.45 -8.74 14.62
C VAL A 51 21.63 -8.07 15.99
N CYS A 52 21.55 -8.82 17.08
CA CYS A 52 21.55 -8.27 18.44
C CYS A 52 22.87 -7.62 18.88
N GLU A 53 23.95 -7.90 18.14
CA GLU A 53 25.29 -7.32 18.30
C GLU A 53 25.59 -6.23 17.26
N LYS A 54 24.94 -6.30 16.08
CA LYS A 54 25.21 -5.40 14.94
C LYS A 54 24.29 -4.19 14.87
N VAL A 55 23.06 -4.31 15.38
CA VAL A 55 22.05 -3.24 15.31
C VAL A 55 21.93 -2.50 16.64
N TYR A 56 21.74 -1.18 16.54
CA TYR A 56 21.52 -0.32 17.69
C TYR A 56 20.30 -0.75 18.51
N ARG A 57 20.52 -1.03 19.80
CA ARG A 57 19.45 -1.39 20.73
C ARG A 57 18.65 -0.16 21.13
N GLN A 58 17.34 -0.34 21.22
CA GLN A 58 16.43 0.72 21.57
C GLN A 58 16.57 1.07 23.07
N PRO A 59 16.37 2.35 23.46
CA PRO A 59 16.47 2.76 24.84
C PRO A 59 15.58 1.93 25.77
N SER A 60 16.08 1.64 26.97
CA SER A 60 15.30 0.88 27.95
C SER A 60 13.99 1.60 28.27
N LEU A 61 12.95 0.85 28.65
CA LEU A 61 11.67 1.46 29.04
C LEU A 61 11.85 2.46 30.18
N ARG A 62 12.77 2.18 31.13
CA ARG A 62 13.10 3.10 32.21
C ARG A 62 13.65 4.42 31.68
N ASP A 63 14.53 4.39 30.69
CA ASP A 63 15.15 5.60 30.15
C ASP A 63 14.20 6.37 29.23
N SER A 64 13.38 5.66 28.45
CA SER A 64 12.28 6.25 27.67
C SER A 64 11.29 6.98 28.58
N LEU A 65 10.89 6.36 29.70
CA LEU A 65 9.95 6.96 30.65
C LEU A 65 10.56 8.06 31.54
N LYS A 66 11.89 8.08 31.75
CA LYS A 66 12.59 9.20 32.42
C LYS A 66 12.50 10.49 31.58
N LYS A 67 12.54 10.38 30.25
CA LYS A 67 12.40 11.51 29.32
C LYS A 67 10.96 12.07 29.25
N GLY A 68 10.00 11.39 29.88
CA GLY A 68 8.64 11.86 30.11
C GLY A 68 7.63 10.72 30.11
N LYS A 69 6.72 10.70 31.09
CA LYS A 69 5.56 9.79 31.10
C LYS A 69 4.47 10.32 30.16
N LEU A 70 3.56 9.44 29.72
CA LEU A 70 2.28 9.84 29.11
C LEU A 70 1.67 10.99 29.91
N ARG A 71 1.40 12.10 29.23
CA ARG A 71 0.83 13.27 29.88
C ARG A 71 -0.63 12.95 30.22
N LYS A 72 -1.13 13.47 31.34
CA LYS A 72 -2.55 13.29 31.72
C LYS A 72 -3.52 13.65 30.58
N GLN A 73 -3.18 14.67 29.79
CA GLN A 73 -3.92 15.12 28.61
C GLN A 73 -3.95 14.11 27.44
N ASP A 74 -2.95 13.23 27.32
CA ASP A 74 -2.90 12.21 26.27
C ASP A 74 -3.99 11.16 26.54
N ILE A 75 -4.20 10.87 27.83
CA ILE A 75 -5.17 9.88 28.33
C ILE A 75 -6.57 10.50 28.51
N ALA A 76 -6.66 11.81 28.79
CA ALA A 76 -7.94 12.49 29.00
C ALA A 76 -8.87 12.32 27.79
N ILE A 77 -10.05 11.75 28.02
CA ILE A 77 -11.10 11.54 27.03
C ILE A 77 -11.94 12.82 26.97
N THR A 78 -11.68 13.65 25.97
CA THR A 78 -12.49 14.85 25.70
C THR A 78 -13.71 14.48 24.86
N LYS A 79 -14.72 15.36 24.81
CA LYS A 79 -15.88 15.19 23.91
C LYS A 79 -15.45 15.02 22.45
N GLN A 80 -14.43 15.76 22.01
CA GLN A 80 -13.88 15.67 20.66
C GLN A 80 -13.22 14.30 20.41
N LYS A 81 -12.37 13.82 21.32
CA LYS A 81 -11.77 12.48 21.22
C LYS A 81 -12.84 11.39 21.19
N THR A 82 -13.85 11.49 22.06
CA THR A 82 -14.95 10.51 22.12
C THR A 82 -15.69 10.42 20.79
N ALA A 83 -16.11 11.56 20.22
CA ALA A 83 -16.80 11.61 18.94
C ALA A 83 -15.96 11.02 17.80
N LEU A 84 -14.66 11.34 17.78
CA LEU A 84 -13.74 10.82 16.77
C LEU A 84 -13.51 9.31 16.92
N LEU A 85 -13.36 8.80 18.14
CA LEU A 85 -13.21 7.37 18.42
C LEU A 85 -14.47 6.58 18.06
N GLN A 86 -15.66 7.10 18.35
CA GLN A 86 -16.93 6.47 17.95
C GLN A 86 -17.07 6.39 16.43
N ALA A 87 -16.73 7.47 15.72
CA ALA A 87 -16.72 7.47 14.26
C ALA A 87 -15.70 6.47 13.70
N ALA A 88 -14.49 6.45 14.27
CA ALA A 88 -13.44 5.51 13.88
C ALA A 88 -13.86 4.06 14.11
N ASP A 89 -14.46 3.72 15.24
CA ASP A 89 -14.91 2.35 15.50
C ASP A 89 -16.02 1.91 14.54
N SER A 90 -16.95 2.81 14.20
CA SER A 90 -18.03 2.54 13.24
C SER A 90 -17.49 2.30 11.82
N ILE A 91 -16.56 3.14 11.37
CA ILE A 91 -15.94 3.01 10.04
C ILE A 91 -15.01 1.80 10.01
N GLY A 92 -14.21 1.64 11.04
CA GLY A 92 -13.17 0.63 11.17
C GLY A 92 -13.68 -0.81 11.13
N LYS A 93 -14.86 -1.10 11.69
CA LYS A 93 -15.45 -2.44 11.63
C LYS A 93 -15.69 -2.95 10.21
N LYS A 94 -15.80 -2.05 9.22
CA LYS A 94 -16.07 -2.38 7.81
C LYS A 94 -14.92 -3.11 7.11
N ILE A 95 -13.71 -3.05 7.67
CA ILE A 95 -12.57 -3.80 7.12
C ILE A 95 -12.60 -5.30 7.48
N GLN A 96 -13.56 -5.74 8.30
CA GLN A 96 -13.64 -7.12 8.75
C GLN A 96 -14.06 -8.05 7.62
N TYR A 97 -13.19 -9.00 7.26
CA TYR A 97 -13.58 -10.14 6.44
C TYR A 97 -14.51 -11.08 7.21
N ASN A 98 -15.63 -11.43 6.59
CA ASN A 98 -16.52 -12.50 7.03
C ASN A 98 -16.07 -13.83 6.40
N CYS A 99 -14.88 -14.28 6.80
CA CYS A 99 -14.19 -15.45 6.27
C CYS A 99 -13.59 -16.29 7.42
N PRO A 100 -13.50 -17.63 7.29
CA PRO A 100 -12.85 -18.47 8.29
C PRO A 100 -11.43 -18.02 8.64
N GLY A 101 -11.09 -18.02 9.92
CA GLY A 101 -9.75 -17.65 10.40
C GLY A 101 -9.45 -16.15 10.45
N PHE A 102 -10.38 -15.28 10.03
CA PHE A 102 -10.32 -13.83 10.21
C PHE A 102 -11.18 -13.42 11.42
N LEU A 103 -10.53 -13.27 12.58
CA LEU A 103 -11.20 -12.88 13.81
C LEU A 103 -11.26 -11.36 13.95
N PRO A 104 -12.32 -10.80 14.57
CA PRO A 104 -12.38 -9.38 14.85
C PRO A 104 -11.29 -8.95 15.82
N ASN A 105 -10.66 -7.82 15.52
CA ASN A 105 -9.70 -7.17 16.39
C ASN A 105 -10.09 -5.70 16.56
N LYS A 106 -10.62 -5.36 17.74
CA LYS A 106 -11.10 -4.00 18.06
C LYS A 106 -10.03 -2.93 17.84
N ARG A 107 -8.76 -3.25 18.13
CA ARG A 107 -7.61 -2.34 17.96
C ARG A 107 -7.31 -2.08 16.50
N GLN A 108 -7.33 -3.12 15.67
CA GLN A 108 -7.15 -2.98 14.23
C GLN A 108 -8.34 -2.26 13.58
N HIS A 109 -9.57 -2.52 14.02
CA HIS A 109 -10.74 -1.79 13.54
C HIS A 109 -10.62 -0.31 13.87
N ARG A 110 -10.34 0.05 15.12
CA ARG A 110 -10.16 1.45 15.50
C ARG A 110 -9.04 2.13 14.73
N MET A 111 -7.89 1.46 14.58
CA MET A 111 -6.78 1.93 13.75
C MET A 111 -7.24 2.21 12.32
N ALA A 112 -7.96 1.27 11.71
CA ALA A 112 -8.45 1.41 10.36
C ALA A 112 -9.40 2.60 10.23
N GLY A 113 -10.30 2.80 11.20
CA GLY A 113 -11.19 3.95 11.23
C GLY A 113 -10.47 5.29 11.34
N LEU A 114 -9.49 5.41 12.24
CA LEU A 114 -8.67 6.61 12.38
C LEU A 114 -7.88 6.90 11.11
N ALA A 115 -7.30 5.87 10.49
CA ALA A 115 -6.59 5.97 9.22
C ALA A 115 -7.51 6.44 8.08
N VAL A 116 -8.71 5.86 7.94
CA VAL A 116 -9.71 6.26 6.93
C VAL A 116 -10.07 7.74 7.08
N ILE A 117 -10.32 8.21 8.31
CA ILE A 117 -10.67 9.61 8.57
C ILE A 117 -9.47 10.53 8.27
N GLU A 118 -8.26 10.18 8.70
CA GLU A 118 -7.06 10.99 8.44
C GLU A 118 -6.75 11.08 6.94
N ILE A 119 -6.85 9.97 6.21
CA ILE A 119 -6.73 9.93 4.75
C ILE A 119 -7.78 10.87 4.16
N ALA A 120 -9.06 10.72 4.52
CA ALA A 120 -10.11 11.58 3.98
C ALA A 120 -9.83 13.08 4.22
N GLN A 121 -9.37 13.45 5.41
CA GLN A 121 -9.01 14.81 5.78
C GLN A 121 -7.83 15.36 4.97
N LYS A 122 -6.75 14.59 4.82
CA LYS A 122 -5.54 15.02 4.09
C LYS A 122 -5.75 15.03 2.58
N ILE A 123 -6.38 14.00 2.03
CA ILE A 123 -6.69 13.91 0.59
C ILE A 123 -7.67 14.99 0.17
N SER A 124 -8.71 15.27 0.96
CA SER A 124 -9.64 16.36 0.64
C SER A 124 -8.95 17.74 0.60
N LYS A 125 -7.96 17.99 1.48
CA LYS A 125 -7.12 19.21 1.45
C LYS A 125 -6.22 19.23 0.19
N ALA A 126 -5.62 18.10 -0.19
CA ALA A 126 -4.79 17.98 -1.39
C ALA A 126 -5.63 18.21 -2.67
N TRP A 127 -6.73 17.49 -2.83
CA TRP A 127 -7.65 17.66 -3.97
C TRP A 127 -8.24 19.05 -4.07
N ARG A 128 -8.51 19.73 -2.94
CA ARG A 128 -8.92 21.15 -2.96
C ARG A 128 -7.86 22.07 -3.58
N SER A 129 -6.59 21.79 -3.31
CA SER A 129 -5.47 22.56 -3.86
C SER A 129 -5.35 22.32 -5.37
N LEU A 130 -5.42 21.05 -5.80
CA LEU A 130 -5.43 20.66 -7.22
C LEU A 130 -6.61 21.27 -7.98
N GLN A 131 -7.80 21.26 -7.37
CA GLN A 131 -8.98 21.90 -7.95
C GLN A 131 -8.77 23.41 -8.17
N ALA A 132 -8.12 24.09 -7.22
CA ALA A 132 -7.83 25.50 -7.34
C ALA A 132 -6.88 25.76 -8.52
N GLU A 133 -5.80 24.99 -8.63
CA GLU A 133 -4.85 25.04 -9.74
C GLU A 133 -5.52 24.79 -11.09
N TRP A 134 -6.37 23.76 -11.20
CA TRP A 134 -7.16 23.48 -12.41
C TRP A 134 -8.04 24.67 -12.81
N ARG A 135 -8.72 25.31 -11.83
CA ARG A 135 -9.53 26.52 -12.08
C ARG A 135 -8.70 27.72 -12.53
N TYR A 136 -7.49 27.90 -12.01
CA TYR A 136 -6.60 28.99 -12.44
C TYR A 136 -6.09 28.77 -13.86
N SER A 137 -5.72 27.53 -14.22
CA SER A 137 -5.28 27.16 -15.56
C SER A 137 -6.38 27.41 -16.61
N ASN A 138 -7.63 27.00 -16.33
CA ASN A 138 -8.76 27.23 -17.25
C ASN A 138 -9.14 28.71 -17.38
N LYS A 139 -8.89 29.54 -16.35
CA LYS A 139 -9.10 30.99 -16.44
C LYS A 139 -8.02 31.67 -17.29
N SER A 140 -6.77 31.21 -17.25
CA SER A 140 -5.66 31.80 -18.01
C SER A 140 -5.76 31.48 -19.52
N THR A 141 -6.19 30.26 -19.88
CA THR A 141 -6.48 29.86 -21.27
C THR A 141 -7.65 30.65 -21.86
N SER A 142 -8.69 30.95 -21.07
CA SER A 142 -9.80 31.82 -21.53
C SER A 142 -9.37 33.28 -21.84
N LYS A 143 -8.29 33.77 -21.19
CA LYS A 143 -7.75 35.13 -21.43
C LYS A 143 -6.85 35.19 -22.67
N HIS A 144 -6.19 34.09 -23.05
CA HIS A 144 -5.39 34.03 -24.28
C HIS A 144 -6.27 34.00 -25.54
N ASN A 145 -7.46 33.38 -25.48
CA ASN A 145 -8.39 33.35 -26.62
C ASN A 145 -9.08 34.71 -26.92
N LYS A 146 -8.93 35.72 -26.06
CA LYS A 146 -9.44 37.09 -26.31
C LYS A 146 -8.37 38.09 -26.79
N LYS A 147 -7.10 37.69 -26.94
CA LYS A 147 -6.02 38.60 -27.38
C LYS A 147 -5.31 38.21 -28.69
N VAL A 148 -5.75 37.17 -29.40
CA VAL A 148 -5.20 36.79 -30.73
C VAL A 148 -6.00 37.44 -31.88
N ARG A 149 -6.30 38.75 -31.75
CA ARG A 149 -6.83 39.54 -32.88
C ARG A 149 -6.38 41.00 -32.80
N ARG A 150 -5.07 41.23 -32.74
CA ARG A 150 -4.49 42.50 -33.21
C ARG A 150 -3.06 42.28 -33.71
N LYS A 151 -2.95 42.40 -35.03
CA LYS A 151 -1.78 42.34 -35.92
C LYS A 151 -0.44 42.80 -35.32
N GLU A 152 0.56 41.99 -35.65
CA GLU A 152 1.96 42.31 -35.96
C GLU A 152 2.30 43.79 -36.13
N LYS A 153 3.36 44.21 -35.43
CA LYS A 153 4.36 45.14 -35.96
C LYS A 153 5.70 44.90 -35.27
N ILE A 154 6.61 44.34 -36.05
CA ILE A 154 8.05 44.28 -35.81
C ILE A 154 8.56 45.71 -35.62
N ASN A 155 9.35 45.97 -34.58
CA ASN A 155 10.27 47.10 -34.47
C ASN A 155 11.39 46.75 -33.48
N LEU A 156 12.58 46.47 -33.99
CA LEU A 156 13.86 46.85 -33.35
C LEU A 156 13.97 48.40 -33.41
N PRO A 157 14.60 49.13 -32.46
CA PRO A 157 16.05 48.99 -32.23
C PRO A 157 16.63 49.40 -30.84
N SER A 158 17.93 49.12 -30.70
CA SER A 158 19.01 50.03 -30.24
C SER A 158 19.76 49.71 -28.94
N GLN A 159 21.06 50.02 -29.04
CA GLN A 159 22.18 49.69 -28.17
C GLN A 159 22.47 50.72 -27.07
N ASN A 160 23.29 50.24 -26.11
CA ASN A 160 24.24 50.96 -25.25
C ASN A 160 23.70 51.68 -24.00
N ARG A 161 24.14 51.24 -22.81
CA ARG A 161 25.37 51.75 -22.14
C ARG A 161 25.62 51.06 -20.79
N GLY A 162 26.82 50.52 -20.64
CA GLY A 162 27.74 50.83 -19.53
C GLY A 162 27.56 50.14 -18.18
N GLY A 163 28.63 49.48 -17.71
CA GLY A 163 28.85 49.27 -16.27
C GLY A 163 29.71 48.05 -15.95
N ALA A 164 31.03 48.25 -15.88
CA ALA A 164 32.05 47.24 -15.62
C ALA A 164 32.08 46.74 -14.16
N GLY A 165 32.66 45.55 -13.92
CA GLY A 165 33.09 45.16 -12.57
C GLY A 165 33.46 43.68 -12.36
N CYS A 166 34.63 43.29 -12.88
CA CYS A 166 35.60 42.31 -12.34
C CYS A 166 35.18 40.86 -11.98
N SER A 167 35.80 39.94 -12.73
CA SER A 167 36.11 38.55 -12.37
C SER A 167 37.17 38.44 -11.28
N THR A 168 37.15 37.35 -10.49
CA THR A 168 38.32 36.44 -10.32
C THR A 168 37.88 35.11 -9.70
N SER A 169 38.50 34.04 -10.22
CA SER A 169 38.38 32.61 -9.99
C SER A 169 38.99 32.08 -8.67
N SER A 170 38.49 30.95 -8.17
CA SER A 170 39.35 29.85 -7.69
C SER A 170 38.68 28.45 -7.78
N SER A 171 39.42 27.58 -8.45
CA SER A 171 39.45 26.11 -8.61
C SER A 171 38.75 25.17 -7.60
N SER A 172 37.91 24.30 -8.18
CA SER A 172 37.84 22.81 -8.08
C SER A 172 38.33 22.04 -6.83
N GLU A 173 37.47 21.19 -6.25
CA GLU A 173 37.45 19.73 -6.52
C GLU A 173 36.24 18.98 -5.90
N THR A 174 35.51 18.30 -6.79
CA THR A 174 34.81 16.98 -6.72
C THR A 174 34.16 16.44 -5.44
N SER A 175 32.84 16.29 -5.49
CA SER A 175 32.11 15.07 -5.07
C SER A 175 30.81 14.94 -5.86
N THR A 176 30.71 13.84 -6.60
CA THR A 176 29.68 13.53 -7.60
C THR A 176 28.38 13.12 -6.92
N SER A 177 27.45 14.07 -6.73
CA SER A 177 26.03 13.78 -6.56
C SER A 177 25.31 14.12 -7.86
N TYR A 178 24.74 13.11 -8.51
CA TYR A 178 23.83 13.30 -9.64
C TYR A 178 22.55 13.98 -9.15
N SER A 179 22.58 15.30 -9.04
CA SER A 179 21.39 16.14 -8.95
C SER A 179 20.96 16.51 -10.37
N ILE A 180 19.90 15.86 -10.85
CA ILE A 180 19.16 16.35 -12.01
C ILE A 180 18.40 17.59 -11.54
N THR A 181 18.95 18.77 -11.82
CA THR A 181 18.24 20.04 -11.78
C THR A 181 17.84 20.40 -13.19
N GLU A 182 16.54 20.38 -13.49
CA GLU A 182 15.92 21.34 -14.42
C GLU A 182 14.51 21.72 -13.92
N ASP A 183 14.40 22.99 -13.52
CA ASP A 183 13.24 23.88 -13.58
C ASP A 183 11.85 23.35 -13.21
N LYS A 184 11.60 23.23 -11.90
CA LYS A 184 10.23 23.21 -11.36
C LYS A 184 9.82 24.64 -11.00
N PRO A 185 8.79 25.23 -11.63
CA PRO A 185 8.25 26.50 -11.16
C PRO A 185 7.72 26.28 -9.73
N PHE A 186 7.92 27.24 -8.84
CA PHE A 186 7.49 27.22 -7.43
C PHE A 186 6.06 26.67 -7.26
N GLY A 187 5.95 25.37 -7.02
CA GLY A 187 4.71 24.63 -6.91
C GLY A 187 4.82 23.68 -5.74
N ARG A 188 3.83 23.70 -4.84
CA ARG A 188 3.77 22.79 -3.68
C ARG A 188 4.01 21.36 -4.13
N SER A 189 4.77 20.58 -3.36
CA SER A 189 4.91 19.14 -3.62
C SER A 189 3.53 18.51 -3.63
N MET A 190 3.09 18.06 -4.81
CA MET A 190 1.85 17.32 -4.98
C MET A 190 1.96 16.01 -4.18
N MET A 191 0.89 15.66 -3.48
CA MET A 191 0.84 14.39 -2.74
C MET A 191 0.91 13.23 -3.73
N SER A 192 1.86 12.32 -3.55
CA SER A 192 2.04 11.11 -4.36
C SER A 192 1.14 9.97 -3.88
N TRP A 193 1.00 8.92 -4.69
CA TRP A 193 0.33 7.69 -4.25
C TRP A 193 0.99 7.12 -2.99
N GLN A 194 2.32 7.19 -2.89
CA GLN A 194 3.07 6.66 -1.76
C GLN A 194 2.78 7.46 -0.48
N ASP A 195 2.60 8.78 -0.58
CA ASP A 195 2.19 9.62 0.56
C ASP A 195 0.80 9.22 1.08
N VAL A 196 -0.15 8.91 0.18
CA VAL A 196 -1.50 8.45 0.56
C VAL A 196 -1.42 7.15 1.35
N TYR A 197 -0.72 6.16 0.79
CA TYR A 197 -0.59 4.83 1.41
C TYR A 197 0.23 4.87 2.71
N SER A 198 1.25 5.73 2.80
CA SER A 198 2.08 5.90 4.00
C SER A 198 1.28 6.31 5.24
N LEU A 199 0.16 7.04 5.07
CA LEU A 199 -0.77 7.33 6.16
C LEU A 199 -1.33 6.04 6.78
N ALA A 200 -1.88 5.15 5.96
CA ALA A 200 -2.42 3.87 6.41
C ALA A 200 -1.33 2.93 6.94
N VAL A 201 -0.15 2.90 6.29
CA VAL A 201 0.98 2.07 6.72
C VAL A 201 1.43 2.44 8.13
N LYS A 202 1.58 3.73 8.42
CA LYS A 202 1.99 4.22 9.75
C LYS A 202 0.99 3.83 10.84
N TRP A 203 -0.31 3.94 10.55
CA TRP A 203 -1.38 3.46 11.44
C TRP A 203 -1.30 1.95 11.65
N ARG A 204 -1.08 1.19 10.57
CA ARG A 204 -0.97 -0.26 10.63
C ARG A 204 0.23 -0.71 11.46
N GLN A 205 1.38 -0.03 11.33
CA GLN A 205 2.61 -0.25 12.10
C GLN A 205 2.40 -0.09 13.60
N ILE A 206 1.80 1.03 14.05
CA ILE A 206 1.64 1.30 15.48
C ILE A 206 0.53 0.46 16.14
N SER A 207 -0.42 -0.04 15.35
CA SER A 207 -1.53 -0.85 15.90
C SER A 207 -1.11 -2.22 16.38
N GLU A 208 -0.12 -2.87 15.76
CA GLU A 208 0.35 -4.19 16.19
C GLU A 208 1.88 -4.22 16.13
N PRO A 209 2.58 -3.78 17.19
CA PRO A 209 4.05 -3.73 17.23
C PRO A 209 4.74 -5.09 17.02
N CYS A 210 4.00 -6.19 17.08
CA CYS A 210 4.49 -7.54 16.82
C CYS A 210 4.41 -7.94 15.33
N ASP A 211 3.61 -7.23 14.52
CA ASP A 211 3.49 -7.48 13.09
C ASP A 211 4.57 -6.68 12.33
N PRO A 212 5.46 -7.33 11.58
CA PRO A 212 6.49 -6.66 10.78
C PRO A 212 5.86 -6.03 9.55
N VAL A 213 5.30 -4.84 9.69
CA VAL A 213 4.67 -4.05 8.61
C VAL A 213 5.68 -3.03 8.13
N VAL A 214 6.43 -3.34 7.09
CA VAL A 214 7.49 -2.49 6.54
C VAL A 214 7.44 -2.51 5.03
N TRP A 215 7.89 -1.43 4.40
CA TRP A 215 8.03 -1.38 2.95
C TRP A 215 9.17 -2.31 2.52
N ILE A 216 8.89 -3.19 1.56
CA ILE A 216 9.86 -4.21 1.12
C ILE A 216 11.13 -3.59 0.54
N ASN A 217 11.04 -2.43 -0.13
CA ASN A 217 12.19 -1.70 -0.67
C ASN A 217 13.00 -0.95 0.39
N LYS A 218 12.62 -1.04 1.67
CA LYS A 218 13.36 -0.50 2.82
C LYS A 218 14.05 -1.60 3.63
N LEU A 219 14.06 -2.83 3.12
CA LEU A 219 14.79 -3.96 3.68
C LEU A 219 16.21 -4.03 3.10
N SER A 220 17.05 -4.92 3.62
CA SER A 220 18.43 -5.04 3.14
C SER A 220 18.50 -5.55 1.69
N GLU A 221 19.65 -5.38 1.03
CA GLU A 221 19.86 -5.88 -0.33
C GLU A 221 19.73 -7.41 -0.44
N GLU A 222 20.02 -8.16 0.62
CA GLU A 222 19.82 -9.62 0.67
C GLU A 222 18.32 -9.98 0.57
N PHE A 223 17.43 -9.08 0.96
CA PHE A 223 15.98 -9.23 0.83
C PHE A 223 15.48 -9.03 -0.61
N ASN A 224 16.18 -8.24 -1.44
CA ASN A 224 15.81 -7.92 -2.82
C ASN A 224 15.93 -9.12 -3.78
N SER A 225 16.53 -10.23 -3.33
CA SER A 225 16.79 -11.45 -4.10
C SER A 225 15.59 -12.40 -4.27
N GLY A 226 14.36 -11.90 -4.19
CA GLY A 226 13.15 -12.67 -4.51
C GLY A 226 12.31 -13.15 -3.33
N PHE A 227 12.55 -12.63 -2.12
CA PHE A 227 11.67 -12.85 -0.98
C PHE A 227 10.53 -11.84 -0.99
N GLY A 228 9.28 -12.30 -0.95
CA GLY A 228 8.13 -11.44 -0.72
C GLY A 228 7.03 -12.16 0.02
N SER A 229 5.80 -11.63 -0.02
CA SER A 229 4.70 -12.18 0.78
C SER A 229 4.47 -13.66 0.43
N ASN A 230 4.73 -14.57 1.37
CA ASN A 230 4.44 -16.00 1.21
C ASN A 230 3.13 -16.33 1.93
N THR A 231 2.10 -16.65 1.14
CA THR A 231 0.75 -16.92 1.64
C THR A 231 0.38 -18.35 1.29
N PRO A 232 0.65 -19.31 2.20
CA PRO A 232 0.34 -20.71 1.95
C PRO A 232 -1.16 -20.97 2.03
N LEU A 233 -1.68 -21.72 1.06
CA LEU A 233 -3.01 -22.31 1.09
C LEU A 233 -2.95 -23.71 1.73
N ILE A 234 -1.86 -24.46 1.46
CA ILE A 234 -1.57 -25.77 2.02
C ILE A 234 -0.11 -25.77 2.53
N LEU A 235 0.10 -26.36 3.71
CA LEU A 235 1.41 -26.62 4.32
C LEU A 235 1.54 -28.12 4.63
N GLY A 236 2.25 -28.88 3.78
CA GLY A 236 2.29 -30.33 3.81
C GLY A 236 0.90 -30.95 3.68
N GLN A 237 0.37 -31.51 4.77
CA GLN A 237 -1.02 -32.00 4.84
C GLN A 237 -2.02 -30.98 5.41
N ALA A 238 -1.56 -29.86 5.94
CA ALA A 238 -2.40 -28.89 6.67
C ALA A 238 -3.01 -27.86 5.73
N LYS A 239 -4.33 -27.68 5.81
CA LYS A 239 -5.07 -26.65 5.07
C LYS A 239 -5.09 -25.35 5.87
N VAL A 240 -4.59 -24.26 5.30
CA VAL A 240 -4.54 -22.96 6.00
C VAL A 240 -5.93 -22.34 5.99
N VAL A 241 -6.60 -22.34 7.14
CA VAL A 241 -8.03 -21.96 7.29
C VAL A 241 -8.39 -20.65 6.58
N ARG A 242 -7.52 -19.63 6.64
CA ARG A 242 -7.77 -18.31 6.02
C ARG A 242 -7.77 -18.33 4.50
N TYR A 243 -6.92 -19.16 3.89
CA TYR A 243 -6.56 -19.05 2.47
C TYR A 243 -6.95 -20.27 1.66
N PHE A 244 -7.10 -21.43 2.29
CA PHE A 244 -7.57 -22.65 1.65
C PHE A 244 -8.92 -22.51 0.92
N PRO A 245 -9.88 -21.65 1.36
CA PRO A 245 -11.08 -21.39 0.56
C PRO A 245 -10.81 -20.90 -0.87
N ASN A 246 -9.64 -20.29 -1.14
CA ASN A 246 -9.23 -19.86 -2.48
C ASN A 246 -8.46 -20.95 -3.26
N PHE A 247 -8.24 -22.13 -2.69
CA PHE A 247 -7.43 -23.21 -3.28
C PHE A 247 -7.85 -23.54 -4.71
N GLN A 248 -9.13 -23.82 -4.93
CA GLN A 248 -9.63 -24.21 -6.24
C GLN A 248 -9.42 -23.08 -7.26
N ARG A 249 -9.76 -21.84 -6.91
CA ARG A 249 -9.56 -20.67 -7.77
C ARG A 249 -8.09 -20.49 -8.13
N THR A 250 -7.18 -20.66 -7.18
CA THR A 250 -5.73 -20.58 -7.41
C THR A 250 -5.24 -21.72 -8.30
N LEU A 251 -5.76 -22.93 -8.13
CA LEU A 251 -5.46 -24.07 -8.98
C LEU A 251 -5.91 -23.83 -10.42
N ASP A 252 -7.12 -23.31 -10.62
CA ASP A 252 -7.69 -23.00 -11.93
C ASP A 252 -6.89 -21.89 -12.64
N VAL A 253 -6.47 -20.86 -11.90
CA VAL A 253 -5.56 -19.83 -12.39
C VAL A 253 -4.23 -20.44 -12.79
N ALA A 254 -3.63 -21.30 -11.95
CA ALA A 254 -2.38 -21.98 -12.28
C ALA A 254 -2.48 -22.78 -13.58
N LYS A 255 -3.55 -23.57 -13.75
CA LYS A 255 -3.84 -24.32 -14.98
C LYS A 255 -3.99 -23.41 -16.20
N THR A 256 -4.67 -22.28 -16.04
CA THR A 256 -4.82 -21.27 -17.09
C THR A 256 -3.47 -20.69 -17.51
N VAL A 257 -2.62 -20.33 -16.55
CA VAL A 257 -1.27 -19.83 -16.82
C VAL A 257 -0.41 -20.88 -17.51
N MET A 258 -0.43 -22.13 -17.03
CA MET A 258 0.31 -23.24 -17.64
C MET A 258 -0.12 -23.47 -19.09
N LYS A 259 -1.42 -23.39 -19.38
CA LYS A 259 -1.96 -23.54 -20.73
C LYS A 259 -1.52 -22.41 -21.66
N GLU A 260 -1.53 -21.16 -21.17
CA GLU A 260 -1.18 -20.00 -21.99
C GLU A 260 0.33 -19.85 -22.20
N LYS A 261 1.13 -20.05 -21.15
CA LYS A 261 2.59 -19.90 -21.23
C LYS A 261 3.30 -21.16 -21.71
N THR A 262 2.66 -22.34 -21.60
CA THR A 262 3.19 -23.66 -21.98
C THR A 262 4.48 -24.06 -21.26
N PHE A 263 4.85 -23.38 -20.17
CA PHE A 263 5.99 -23.73 -19.33
C PHE A 263 5.77 -23.30 -17.88
N VAL A 264 6.59 -23.85 -16.99
CA VAL A 264 6.77 -23.41 -15.60
C VAL A 264 8.26 -23.32 -15.28
N TYR A 265 8.63 -22.84 -14.10
CA TYR A 265 10.01 -22.78 -13.63
C TYR A 265 10.25 -23.77 -12.50
N ASN A 266 11.39 -24.45 -12.51
CA ASN A 266 11.82 -25.28 -11.39
C ASN A 266 12.42 -24.42 -10.26
N LYS A 267 12.91 -25.07 -9.20
CA LYS A 267 13.54 -24.39 -8.06
C LYS A 267 14.85 -23.65 -8.40
N ALA A 268 15.54 -24.07 -9.45
CA ALA A 268 16.76 -23.44 -9.95
C ALA A 268 16.47 -22.32 -10.97
N ASP A 269 15.20 -21.97 -11.16
CA ASP A 269 14.71 -21.01 -12.17
C ASP A 269 14.93 -21.46 -13.63
N ASP A 270 15.15 -22.76 -13.86
CA ASP A 270 15.15 -23.34 -15.20
C ASP A 270 13.73 -23.60 -15.69
N MET A 271 13.52 -23.43 -16.99
CA MET A 271 12.23 -23.62 -17.64
C MET A 271 11.90 -25.12 -17.83
N ILE A 272 10.74 -25.54 -17.35
CA ILE A 272 10.14 -26.85 -17.63
C ILE A 272 9.08 -26.67 -18.72
N ASP A 273 9.34 -27.23 -19.90
CA ASP A 273 8.42 -27.24 -21.03
C ASP A 273 7.23 -28.19 -20.78
N LEU A 274 6.01 -27.66 -20.93
CA LEU A 274 4.75 -28.39 -20.77
C LEU A 274 4.08 -28.70 -22.10
N SER A 275 4.59 -28.21 -23.24
CA SER A 275 3.94 -28.33 -24.55
C SER A 275 3.95 -29.75 -25.15
N LYS A 276 4.69 -30.68 -24.55
CA LYS A 276 4.91 -32.03 -25.07
C LYS A 276 4.11 -33.08 -24.29
N ASP A 277 4.00 -34.26 -24.90
CA ASP A 277 3.55 -35.50 -24.24
C ASP A 277 2.13 -35.45 -23.64
N GLY A 278 1.25 -34.58 -24.13
CA GLY A 278 -0.12 -34.45 -23.62
C GLY A 278 -0.22 -33.86 -22.20
N LYS A 279 0.88 -33.27 -21.70
CA LYS A 279 0.94 -32.73 -20.33
C LYS A 279 -0.08 -31.65 -20.08
N LEU A 280 -0.33 -30.76 -21.05
CA LEU A 280 -1.32 -29.70 -20.90
C LEU A 280 -2.72 -30.26 -20.74
N GLU A 281 -3.09 -31.27 -21.53
CA GLU A 281 -4.37 -31.96 -21.40
C GLU A 281 -4.51 -32.59 -20.01
N GLU A 282 -3.50 -33.30 -19.53
CA GLU A 282 -3.52 -33.88 -18.18
C GLU A 282 -3.62 -32.81 -17.07
N ILE A 283 -2.88 -31.72 -17.19
CA ILE A 283 -2.95 -30.56 -16.27
C ILE A 283 -4.36 -29.99 -16.25
N MET A 284 -5.03 -29.86 -17.40
CA MET A 284 -6.40 -29.35 -17.46
C MET A 284 -7.42 -30.25 -16.75
N HIS A 285 -7.15 -31.55 -16.60
CA HIS A 285 -7.97 -32.49 -15.85
C HIS A 285 -7.57 -32.63 -14.37
N ALA A 286 -6.44 -32.04 -13.96
CA ALA A 286 -5.97 -32.12 -12.58
C ALA A 286 -6.92 -31.39 -11.60
N GLU A 287 -7.24 -32.04 -10.48
CA GLU A 287 -8.10 -31.52 -9.40
C GLU A 287 -7.33 -31.29 -8.10
N SER A 288 -6.08 -31.73 -8.03
CA SER A 288 -5.26 -31.66 -6.81
C SER A 288 -3.82 -31.26 -7.08
N CYS A 289 -3.13 -30.83 -6.01
CA CYS A 289 -1.68 -30.63 -6.03
C CYS A 289 -0.93 -31.90 -6.49
N SER A 290 -1.38 -33.07 -6.05
CA SER A 290 -0.73 -34.34 -6.42
C SER A 290 -0.82 -34.62 -7.92
N ASP A 291 -1.95 -34.26 -8.55
CA ASP A 291 -2.14 -34.49 -9.98
C ASP A 291 -1.23 -33.59 -10.81
N ILE A 292 -1.22 -32.28 -10.54
CA ILE A 292 -0.33 -31.36 -11.26
C ILE A 292 1.13 -31.73 -11.03
N TYR A 293 1.52 -32.04 -9.78
CA TYR A 293 2.89 -32.43 -9.49
C TYR A 293 3.32 -33.69 -10.23
N ARG A 294 2.43 -34.69 -10.36
CA ARG A 294 2.70 -35.92 -11.12
C ARG A 294 3.02 -35.63 -12.59
N VAL A 295 2.31 -34.68 -13.19
CA VAL A 295 2.49 -34.32 -14.61
C VAL A 295 3.76 -33.48 -14.82
N VAL A 296 4.02 -32.51 -13.95
CA VAL A 296 5.22 -31.66 -14.05
C VAL A 296 6.49 -32.47 -13.71
N GLY A 297 6.42 -33.32 -12.69
CA GLY A 297 7.48 -34.25 -12.30
C GLY A 297 8.43 -33.75 -11.21
N GLU A 298 8.42 -32.46 -10.90
CA GLU A 298 9.29 -31.84 -9.90
C GLU A 298 8.66 -30.60 -9.24
N ASP A 299 9.36 -30.03 -8.24
CA ASP A 299 8.98 -28.78 -7.58
C ASP A 299 9.03 -27.61 -8.58
N PHE A 300 7.96 -26.81 -8.63
CA PHE A 300 7.87 -25.72 -9.58
C PHE A 300 7.19 -24.47 -9.05
N TRP A 301 7.37 -23.39 -9.80
CA TRP A 301 6.61 -22.16 -9.68
C TRP A 301 6.23 -21.60 -11.06
N LEU A 302 5.20 -20.77 -11.09
CA LEU A 302 4.81 -19.98 -12.25
C LEU A 302 4.40 -18.58 -11.80
N ALA A 303 4.48 -17.59 -12.68
CA ALA A 303 4.01 -16.24 -12.41
C ALA A 303 2.67 -15.98 -13.12
N THR A 304 1.70 -15.44 -12.39
CA THR A 304 0.56 -14.77 -12.99
C THR A 304 1.01 -13.45 -13.61
N TRP A 305 0.12 -12.78 -14.34
CA TRP A 305 0.38 -11.44 -14.87
C TRP A 305 -0.73 -10.48 -14.52
N CYS A 306 -0.41 -9.19 -14.65
CA CYS A 306 -1.31 -8.08 -14.41
C CYS A 306 -1.21 -7.13 -15.60
N ASN A 307 -2.35 -6.82 -16.23
CA ASN A 307 -2.37 -5.92 -17.39
C ASN A 307 -2.26 -4.45 -16.94
N SER A 308 -1.34 -3.71 -17.57
CA SER A 308 -1.18 -2.27 -17.36
C SER A 308 -2.34 -1.49 -17.99
N THR A 309 -2.77 -0.43 -17.31
CA THR A 309 -3.66 0.59 -17.87
C THR A 309 -2.91 1.85 -18.28
N ALA A 310 -1.69 2.05 -17.77
CA ALA A 310 -0.83 3.16 -18.14
C ALA A 310 -0.08 2.92 -19.46
N ILE A 311 0.29 1.68 -19.76
CA ILE A 311 1.09 1.29 -20.92
C ILE A 311 0.36 0.19 -21.69
N GLU A 312 -0.16 0.54 -22.86
CA GLU A 312 -0.92 -0.37 -23.72
C GLU A 312 -0.11 -1.64 -24.05
N GLY A 313 -0.72 -2.81 -23.85
CA GLY A 313 -0.11 -4.12 -24.12
C GLY A 313 0.94 -4.58 -23.11
N LYS A 314 1.32 -3.76 -22.12
CA LYS A 314 2.29 -4.16 -21.09
C LYS A 314 1.64 -5.10 -20.07
N GLN A 315 2.29 -6.24 -19.85
CA GLN A 315 1.99 -7.17 -18.77
C GLN A 315 3.09 -7.07 -17.70
N PHE A 316 2.70 -6.88 -16.46
CA PHE A 316 3.59 -6.97 -15.30
C PHE A 316 3.57 -8.37 -14.71
N GLU A 317 4.67 -8.77 -14.08
CA GLU A 317 4.71 -9.99 -13.27
C GLU A 317 3.78 -9.82 -12.05
N GLY A 318 2.77 -10.67 -11.96
CA GLY A 318 1.79 -10.70 -10.88
C GLY A 318 2.32 -11.40 -9.63
N THR A 319 1.56 -12.34 -9.08
CA THR A 319 2.00 -13.21 -8.00
C THR A 319 2.53 -14.52 -8.57
N ARG A 320 3.47 -15.17 -7.86
CA ARG A 320 3.94 -16.51 -8.21
C ARG A 320 3.10 -17.55 -7.50
N ILE A 321 2.63 -18.56 -8.22
CA ILE A 321 2.02 -19.75 -7.62
C ILE A 321 3.12 -20.81 -7.53
N THR A 322 3.29 -21.39 -6.34
CA THR A 322 4.33 -22.38 -6.05
C THR A 322 3.71 -23.69 -5.60
N LEU A 323 4.27 -24.80 -6.08
CA LEU A 323 3.92 -26.15 -5.64
C LEU A 323 5.18 -26.94 -5.35
N LEU A 324 5.35 -27.31 -4.08
CA LEU A 324 6.54 -28.02 -3.59
C LEU A 324 6.12 -29.32 -2.91
N LYS A 325 6.86 -30.40 -3.14
CA LYS A 325 6.59 -31.69 -2.48
C LYS A 325 7.28 -31.77 -1.13
N MET A 326 6.50 -32.08 -0.10
CA MET A 326 7.00 -32.28 1.26
C MET A 326 7.13 -33.78 1.55
N GLU A 327 7.77 -34.14 2.68
CA GLU A 327 7.77 -35.53 3.17
C GLU A 327 6.34 -36.09 3.29
N ARG A 328 5.39 -35.23 3.67
CA ARG A 328 3.96 -35.54 3.74
C ARG A 328 3.16 -34.42 3.11
N GLY A 329 2.51 -34.72 1.98
CA GLY A 329 1.67 -33.76 1.26
C GLY A 329 2.49 -32.74 0.46
N TYR A 330 1.95 -31.52 0.35
CA TYR A 330 2.45 -30.48 -0.54
C TYR A 330 2.36 -29.11 0.11
N ASP A 331 3.36 -28.27 -0.16
CA ASP A 331 3.24 -26.84 0.07
C ASP A 331 2.70 -26.19 -1.21
N PHE A 332 1.51 -25.60 -1.11
CA PHE A 332 0.87 -24.86 -2.20
C PHE A 332 0.58 -23.44 -1.74
N ALA A 333 1.22 -22.46 -2.37
CA ALA A 333 1.26 -21.08 -1.89
C ALA A 333 1.32 -20.07 -3.02
N ILE A 334 0.83 -18.87 -2.77
CA ILE A 334 1.15 -17.69 -3.57
C ILE A 334 2.34 -16.94 -2.94
N LYS A 335 3.21 -16.41 -3.80
CA LYS A 335 4.40 -15.64 -3.44
C LYS A 335 4.51 -14.42 -4.33
N THR A 336 4.39 -13.22 -3.78
CA THR A 336 4.59 -12.01 -4.59
C THR A 336 6.06 -11.63 -4.59
N PRO A 337 6.74 -11.55 -5.74
CA PRO A 337 8.16 -11.21 -5.78
C PRO A 337 8.39 -9.73 -5.47
N CYS A 338 9.56 -9.46 -4.88
CA CYS A 338 9.97 -8.12 -4.45
C CYS A 338 11.24 -7.66 -5.18
N THR A 339 11.36 -7.96 -6.47
CA THR A 339 12.52 -7.55 -7.26
C THR A 339 12.51 -6.03 -7.49
N PRO A 340 13.70 -5.39 -7.56
CA PRO A 340 13.79 -3.96 -7.86
C PRO A 340 13.09 -3.57 -9.18
N SER A 341 13.21 -4.40 -10.22
CA SER A 341 12.54 -4.15 -11.51
C SER A 341 11.02 -4.08 -11.37
N ARG A 342 10.43 -5.04 -10.64
CA ARG A 342 8.99 -5.07 -10.38
C ARG A 342 8.54 -3.88 -9.54
N TRP A 343 9.35 -3.46 -8.58
CA TRP A 343 9.08 -2.26 -7.80
C TRP A 343 8.95 -1.03 -8.69
N GLU A 344 9.90 -0.81 -9.62
CA GLU A 344 9.85 0.32 -10.54
C GLU A 344 8.65 0.27 -11.48
N GLU A 345 8.32 -0.91 -12.02
CA GLU A 345 7.14 -1.11 -12.87
C GLU A 345 5.84 -0.73 -12.15
N PHE A 346 5.62 -1.26 -10.94
CA PHE A 346 4.42 -0.94 -10.16
C PHE A 346 4.44 0.48 -9.60
N ASN A 347 5.60 1.07 -9.32
CA ASN A 347 5.70 2.47 -8.92
C ASN A 347 5.20 3.41 -10.05
N ALA A 348 5.59 3.13 -11.29
CA ALA A 348 5.09 3.87 -12.45
C ALA A 348 3.59 3.68 -12.64
N GLU A 349 3.08 2.44 -12.58
CA GLU A 349 1.64 2.16 -12.72
C GLU A 349 0.81 2.80 -11.60
N MET A 350 1.25 2.73 -10.35
CA MET A 350 0.57 3.36 -9.22
C MET A 350 0.57 4.89 -9.33
N THR A 351 1.64 5.47 -9.87
CA THR A 351 1.71 6.92 -10.16
C THR A 351 0.66 7.30 -11.21
N ALA A 352 0.61 6.57 -12.33
CA ALA A 352 -0.38 6.81 -13.37
C ALA A 352 -1.82 6.62 -12.87
N ALA A 353 -2.08 5.58 -12.07
CA ALA A 353 -3.40 5.33 -11.48
C ALA A 353 -3.83 6.46 -10.51
N TRP A 354 -2.89 7.00 -9.72
CA TRP A 354 -3.14 8.13 -8.84
C TRP A 354 -3.41 9.43 -9.60
N ASP A 355 -2.64 9.69 -10.66
CA ASP A 355 -2.83 10.86 -11.51
C ASP A 355 -4.17 10.80 -12.26
N ALA A 356 -4.55 9.61 -12.74
CA ALA A 356 -5.85 9.35 -13.35
C ALA A 356 -7.00 9.63 -12.36
N LEU A 357 -6.87 9.17 -11.11
CA LEU A 357 -7.85 9.47 -10.06
C LEU A 357 -7.93 10.97 -9.74
N CYS A 358 -6.78 11.63 -9.58
CA CYS A 358 -6.73 13.07 -9.33
C CYS A 358 -7.39 13.85 -10.48
N SER A 359 -7.11 13.47 -11.73
CA SER A 359 -7.72 14.07 -12.92
C SER A 359 -9.22 13.82 -12.99
N ALA A 360 -9.68 12.62 -12.64
CA ALA A 360 -11.08 12.25 -12.65
C ALA A 360 -11.91 13.02 -11.60
N TYR A 361 -11.33 13.36 -10.44
CA TYR A 361 -12.05 14.03 -9.34
C TYR A 361 -11.79 15.54 -9.22
N CYS A 362 -10.58 16.04 -9.51
CA CYS A 362 -10.18 17.45 -9.28
C CYS A 362 -10.51 18.38 -10.47
N GLY A 363 -11.45 17.97 -11.33
CA GLY A 363 -11.95 18.74 -12.45
C GLY A 363 -13.37 19.27 -12.20
N GLU A 364 -14.29 18.98 -13.10
CA GLU A 364 -15.70 19.39 -12.99
C GLU A 364 -16.48 18.60 -11.94
N THR A 365 -16.02 17.39 -11.63
CA THR A 365 -16.66 16.42 -10.73
C THR A 365 -16.40 16.72 -9.24
N TYR A 366 -15.49 17.64 -8.92
CA TYR A 366 -15.07 17.91 -7.55
C TYR A 366 -16.21 18.36 -6.64
N GLY A 367 -16.39 17.63 -5.54
CA GLY A 367 -17.46 17.91 -4.58
C GLY A 367 -18.86 17.52 -5.07
N SER A 368 -18.97 16.85 -6.23
CA SER A 368 -20.23 16.27 -6.68
C SER A 368 -20.79 15.29 -5.64
N THR A 369 -22.10 15.16 -5.64
CA THR A 369 -22.86 14.17 -4.85
C THR A 369 -23.65 13.23 -5.75
N ASP A 370 -23.55 13.40 -7.07
CA ASP A 370 -24.21 12.55 -8.06
C ASP A 370 -23.30 11.36 -8.39
N PHE A 371 -23.78 10.16 -8.09
CA PHE A 371 -23.03 8.93 -8.35
C PHE A 371 -22.82 8.64 -9.83
N SER A 372 -23.69 9.11 -10.72
CA SER A 372 -23.50 8.95 -12.17
C SER A 372 -22.26 9.73 -12.63
N VAL A 373 -22.12 10.97 -12.16
CA VAL A 373 -20.95 11.83 -12.41
C VAL A 373 -19.67 11.27 -11.74
N LEU A 374 -19.81 10.59 -10.60
CA LEU A 374 -18.70 10.01 -9.84
C LEU A 374 -18.34 8.57 -10.25
N GLU A 375 -18.93 8.00 -11.30
CA GLU A 375 -18.64 6.64 -11.74
C GLU A 375 -17.15 6.45 -12.07
N ASN A 376 -16.60 7.31 -12.93
CA ASN A 376 -15.18 7.28 -13.29
C ASN A 376 -14.24 7.46 -12.09
N VAL A 377 -14.66 8.22 -11.08
CA VAL A 377 -13.88 8.43 -9.84
C VAL A 377 -13.84 7.13 -9.04
N ARG A 378 -14.98 6.47 -8.85
CA ARG A 378 -15.05 5.19 -8.13
C ARG A 378 -14.26 4.10 -8.85
N ASP A 379 -14.37 4.02 -10.18
CA ASP A 379 -13.64 3.05 -11.00
C ASP A 379 -12.12 3.32 -10.95
N ALA A 380 -11.69 4.58 -10.93
CA ALA A 380 -10.27 4.93 -10.75
C ALA A 380 -9.74 4.55 -9.36
N ILE A 381 -10.54 4.73 -8.30
CA ILE A 381 -10.17 4.26 -6.94
C ILE A 381 -10.02 2.74 -6.92
N LEU A 382 -10.95 2.00 -7.55
CA LEU A 382 -10.88 0.55 -7.64
C LEU A 382 -9.66 0.08 -8.45
N ARG A 383 -9.33 0.73 -9.57
CA ARG A 383 -8.11 0.43 -10.34
C ARG A 383 -6.83 0.66 -9.53
N MET A 384 -6.74 1.77 -8.80
CA MET A 384 -5.61 2.01 -7.90
C MET A 384 -5.51 0.95 -6.79
N THR A 385 -6.65 0.44 -6.32
CA THR A 385 -6.72 -0.64 -5.32
C THR A 385 -6.27 -1.99 -5.92
N PHE A 386 -6.66 -2.28 -7.15
CA PHE A 386 -6.22 -3.47 -7.90
C PHE A 386 -4.70 -3.53 -8.03
N TYR A 387 -4.08 -2.43 -8.47
CA TYR A 387 -2.63 -2.38 -8.62
C TYR A 387 -1.90 -2.47 -7.28
N TRP A 388 -2.44 -1.88 -6.20
CA TRP A 388 -1.87 -2.06 -4.87
C TRP A 388 -1.87 -3.53 -4.41
N TYR A 389 -2.96 -4.25 -4.66
CA TYR A 389 -3.06 -5.67 -4.28
C TYR A 389 -2.25 -6.60 -5.18
N ASN A 390 -2.00 -6.23 -6.43
CA ASN A 390 -1.03 -6.95 -7.25
C ASN A 390 0.40 -6.59 -6.83
N PHE A 391 0.69 -5.32 -6.54
CA PHE A 391 2.02 -4.86 -6.12
C PHE A 391 2.47 -5.53 -4.81
N MET A 392 1.60 -5.57 -3.79
CA MET A 392 1.89 -6.09 -2.44
C MET A 392 3.22 -5.58 -1.86
N PRO A 393 3.39 -4.24 -1.72
CA PRO A 393 4.69 -3.65 -1.41
C PRO A 393 5.06 -3.70 0.09
N LEU A 394 4.28 -4.40 0.93
CA LEU A 394 4.57 -4.53 2.35
C LEU A 394 4.90 -5.97 2.69
N SER A 395 5.86 -6.17 3.58
CA SER A 395 6.18 -7.47 4.19
C SER A 395 4.96 -8.14 4.84
N ARG A 396 4.01 -7.34 5.32
CA ARG A 396 2.74 -7.76 5.93
C ARG A 396 1.73 -6.63 5.87
N GLY A 397 0.45 -6.98 5.70
CA GLY A 397 -0.65 -6.04 5.91
C GLY A 397 -1.11 -5.25 4.68
N SER A 398 -0.55 -5.51 3.49
CA SER A 398 -0.99 -4.86 2.24
C SER A 398 -2.50 -5.01 2.00
N ALA A 399 -3.09 -6.17 2.28
CA ALA A 399 -4.54 -6.39 2.16
C ALA A 399 -5.36 -5.39 3.00
N ALA A 400 -5.04 -5.27 4.29
CA ALA A 400 -5.74 -4.35 5.19
C ALA A 400 -5.51 -2.88 4.81
N VAL A 401 -4.26 -2.51 4.47
CA VAL A 401 -3.90 -1.15 4.07
C VAL A 401 -4.62 -0.74 2.77
N GLY A 402 -4.71 -1.64 1.79
CA GLY A 402 -5.41 -1.38 0.52
C GLY A 402 -6.87 -1.04 0.74
N PHE A 403 -7.56 -1.83 1.58
CA PHE A 403 -8.97 -1.58 1.85
C PHE A 403 -9.19 -0.30 2.69
N VAL A 404 -8.30 0.00 3.64
CA VAL A 404 -8.32 1.27 4.40
C VAL A 404 -8.17 2.47 3.46
N VAL A 405 -7.24 2.43 2.51
CA VAL A 405 -7.04 3.53 1.55
C VAL A 405 -8.24 3.65 0.60
N LEU A 406 -8.79 2.54 0.10
CA LEU A 406 -10.03 2.52 -0.68
C LEU A 406 -11.16 3.26 0.05
N LEU A 407 -11.40 2.94 1.33
CA LEU A 407 -12.42 3.61 2.14
C LEU A 407 -12.10 5.09 2.38
N GLY A 408 -10.84 5.44 2.63
CA GLY A 408 -10.39 6.82 2.81
C GLY A 408 -10.58 7.69 1.57
N LEU A 409 -10.25 7.17 0.39
CA LEU A 409 -10.42 7.86 -0.89
C LEU A 409 -11.91 8.06 -1.23
N LEU A 410 -12.75 7.04 -1.01
CA LEU A 410 -14.19 7.16 -1.17
C LEU A 410 -14.77 8.22 -0.22
N LEU A 411 -14.38 8.19 1.06
CA LEU A 411 -14.84 9.16 2.05
C LEU A 411 -14.39 10.58 1.71
N ALA A 412 -13.15 10.77 1.23
CA ALA A 412 -12.63 12.05 0.75
C ALA A 412 -13.49 12.65 -0.39
N ALA A 413 -14.05 11.78 -1.23
CA ALA A 413 -14.97 12.10 -2.31
C ALA A 413 -16.45 12.17 -1.88
N ASN A 414 -16.72 12.24 -0.57
CA ASN A 414 -18.06 12.26 0.06
C ASN A 414 -18.88 10.98 -0.13
N MET A 415 -18.23 9.84 -0.43
CA MET A 415 -18.87 8.54 -0.60
C MET A 415 -18.53 7.66 0.60
N GLU A 416 -19.44 7.57 1.57
CA GLU A 416 -19.25 6.67 2.71
C GLU A 416 -19.73 5.26 2.35
N PHE A 417 -18.86 4.28 2.49
CA PHE A 417 -19.25 2.87 2.44
C PHE A 417 -20.01 2.50 3.71
N THR A 418 -21.27 2.09 3.57
CA THR A 418 -22.16 1.74 4.70
C THR A 418 -22.35 0.24 4.91
N GLY A 419 -21.96 -0.58 3.92
CA GLY A 419 -22.13 -2.03 3.93
C GLY A 419 -21.00 -2.80 4.64
N ASN A 420 -20.93 -4.09 4.32
CA ASN A 420 -19.90 -5.02 4.75
C ASN A 420 -19.32 -5.76 3.53
N ILE A 421 -18.11 -6.28 3.67
CA ILE A 421 -17.52 -7.16 2.67
C ILE A 421 -18.35 -8.46 2.63
N PRO A 422 -18.74 -8.97 1.45
CA PRO A 422 -19.57 -10.17 1.35
C PRO A 422 -18.94 -11.39 2.04
N GLN A 423 -19.78 -12.30 2.50
CA GLN A 423 -19.33 -13.54 3.15
C GLN A 423 -18.48 -14.37 2.19
N GLY A 424 -17.35 -14.88 2.67
CA GLY A 424 -16.41 -15.67 1.86
C GLY A 424 -15.58 -14.85 0.86
N PHE A 425 -15.80 -13.54 0.76
CA PHE A 425 -15.09 -12.67 -0.16
C PHE A 425 -13.83 -12.08 0.49
N GLN A 426 -12.69 -12.19 -0.21
CA GLN A 426 -11.43 -11.56 0.17
C GLN A 426 -10.99 -10.66 -0.98
N VAL A 427 -11.03 -9.35 -0.77
CA VAL A 427 -10.88 -8.34 -1.84
C VAL A 427 -9.50 -8.38 -2.48
N ASP A 428 -8.46 -8.63 -1.69
CA ASP A 428 -7.10 -8.82 -2.16
C ASP A 428 -6.97 -10.04 -3.08
N TRP A 429 -7.60 -11.18 -2.73
CA TRP A 429 -7.61 -12.36 -3.58
C TRP A 429 -8.35 -12.16 -4.89
N GLU A 430 -9.39 -11.32 -4.90
CA GLU A 430 -10.06 -10.94 -6.13
C GLU A 430 -9.11 -10.21 -7.08
N ALA A 431 -8.25 -9.33 -6.59
CA ALA A 431 -7.25 -8.67 -7.43
C ALA A 431 -6.12 -9.61 -7.85
N ILE A 432 -5.60 -10.42 -6.93
CA ILE A 432 -4.45 -11.32 -7.17
C ILE A 432 -4.76 -12.39 -8.22
N LEU A 433 -6.00 -12.89 -8.25
CA LEU A 433 -6.42 -13.97 -9.15
C LEU A 433 -7.06 -13.48 -10.44
N ASN A 434 -7.13 -12.17 -10.68
CA ASN A 434 -7.61 -11.58 -11.94
C ASN A 434 -6.46 -10.89 -12.68
N PHE A 435 -6.36 -11.11 -13.99
CA PHE A 435 -5.30 -10.53 -14.82
C PHE A 435 -5.68 -9.14 -15.37
N ASP A 436 -6.98 -8.88 -15.55
CA ASP A 436 -7.53 -7.63 -16.05
C ASP A 436 -8.07 -6.77 -14.88
N PRO A 437 -7.60 -5.51 -14.74
CA PRO A 437 -8.17 -4.58 -13.76
C PRO A 437 -9.68 -4.40 -13.88
N ASN A 438 -10.27 -4.45 -15.09
CA ASN A 438 -11.71 -4.24 -15.26
C ASN A 438 -12.54 -5.39 -14.65
N ALA A 439 -12.06 -6.63 -14.77
CA ALA A 439 -12.71 -7.77 -14.12
C ALA A 439 -12.77 -7.63 -12.60
N PHE A 440 -11.68 -7.12 -11.98
CA PHE A 440 -11.68 -6.77 -10.56
C PHE A 440 -12.65 -5.63 -10.24
N VAL A 441 -12.65 -4.57 -11.05
CA VAL A 441 -13.55 -3.42 -10.87
C VAL A 441 -15.01 -3.88 -10.88
N ASP A 442 -15.43 -4.66 -11.88
CA ASP A 442 -16.80 -5.15 -12.00
C ASP A 442 -17.20 -6.05 -10.83
N SER A 443 -16.31 -6.95 -10.42
CA SER A 443 -16.50 -7.85 -9.28
C SER A 443 -16.73 -7.06 -7.98
N VAL A 444 -15.87 -6.08 -7.67
CA VAL A 444 -15.99 -5.26 -6.45
C VAL A 444 -17.16 -4.27 -6.54
N LYS A 445 -17.40 -3.69 -7.72
CA LYS A 445 -18.50 -2.75 -8.00
C LYS A 445 -19.86 -3.35 -7.63
N SER A 446 -20.07 -4.64 -7.92
CA SER A 446 -21.34 -5.35 -7.71
C SER A 446 -21.90 -5.26 -6.27
N TRP A 447 -21.03 -5.19 -5.26
CA TRP A 447 -21.43 -5.14 -3.85
C TRP A 447 -21.02 -3.84 -3.15
N LEU A 448 -19.93 -3.20 -3.59
CA LEU A 448 -19.44 -1.96 -3.00
C LEU A 448 -20.36 -0.78 -3.34
N TYR A 449 -20.74 -0.61 -4.61
CA TYR A 449 -21.44 0.59 -5.08
C TYR A 449 -22.86 0.72 -4.51
N PRO A 450 -23.68 -0.35 -4.45
CA PRO A 450 -25.00 -0.28 -3.81
C PRO A 450 -24.94 0.15 -2.33
N SER A 451 -23.79 -0.06 -1.69
CA SER A 451 -23.55 0.24 -0.28
C SER A 451 -22.95 1.63 -0.03
N LEU A 452 -22.69 2.42 -1.08
CA LEU A 452 -22.20 3.79 -0.94
C LEU A 452 -23.35 4.76 -0.63
N LYS A 453 -23.12 5.67 0.31
CA LYS A 453 -24.03 6.77 0.64
C LYS A 453 -23.28 8.09 0.55
N VAL A 454 -23.96 9.12 0.05
CA VAL A 454 -23.42 10.48 0.09
C VAL A 454 -23.39 10.92 1.55
N ARG A 455 -22.20 11.25 2.05
CA ARG A 455 -22.03 11.81 3.40
C ARG A 455 -20.98 12.91 3.38
N THR A 456 -21.37 14.08 3.91
CA THR A 456 -20.48 15.25 4.07
C THR A 456 -20.19 15.58 5.53
N SER A 457 -20.98 15.05 6.47
CA SER A 457 -20.82 15.29 7.92
C SER A 457 -19.50 14.80 8.51
N TRP A 458 -18.78 13.92 7.81
CA TRP A 458 -17.42 13.53 8.21
C TRP A 458 -16.45 14.71 8.24
N LYS A 459 -16.76 15.80 7.51
CA LYS A 459 -15.96 17.05 7.53
C LYS A 459 -16.04 17.77 8.87
N ASP A 460 -17.06 17.47 9.68
CA ASP A 460 -17.22 18.03 11.03
C ASP A 460 -16.44 17.22 12.08
N TYR A 461 -15.86 16.08 11.72
CA TYR A 461 -15.00 15.33 12.61
C TYR A 461 -13.75 16.14 12.97
N PRO A 462 -13.31 16.11 14.25
CA PRO A 462 -12.04 16.72 14.63
C PRO A 462 -10.87 16.22 13.76
N ASP A 463 -9.90 17.09 13.49
CA ASP A 463 -8.70 16.71 12.74
C ASP A 463 -7.93 15.62 13.52
N VAL A 464 -7.69 14.47 12.87
CA VAL A 464 -7.07 13.30 13.52
C VAL A 464 -5.65 13.63 13.99
N SER A 465 -4.86 14.30 13.15
CA SER A 465 -3.46 14.61 13.45
C SER A 465 -3.34 15.57 14.64
N SER A 466 -4.25 16.55 14.79
CA SER A 466 -4.23 17.46 15.93
C SER A 466 -4.84 16.86 17.20
N THR A 467 -5.86 16.02 17.06
CA THR A 467 -6.53 15.35 18.19
C THR A 467 -5.63 14.30 18.85
N PHE A 468 -4.84 13.59 18.04
CA PHE A 468 -3.87 12.58 18.48
C PHE A 468 -2.45 12.97 18.06
N ALA A 469 -1.99 14.12 18.57
CA ALA A 469 -0.75 14.75 18.15
C ALA A 469 0.51 13.94 18.49
N THR A 470 0.53 13.20 19.60
CA THR A 470 1.71 12.45 20.06
C THR A 470 1.55 10.95 19.86
N THR A 471 2.66 10.24 19.69
CA THR A 471 2.68 8.76 19.65
C THR A 471 1.98 8.16 20.86
N GLY A 472 2.19 8.73 22.05
CA GLY A 472 1.51 8.31 23.28
C GLY A 472 0.00 8.47 23.23
N SER A 473 -0.49 9.59 22.70
CA SER A 473 -1.94 9.81 22.53
C SER A 473 -2.57 8.82 21.55
N VAL A 474 -1.85 8.43 20.49
CA VAL A 474 -2.28 7.40 19.54
C VAL A 474 -2.32 6.03 20.20
N VAL A 475 -1.26 5.64 20.94
CA VAL A 475 -1.24 4.36 21.66
C VAL A 475 -2.38 4.29 22.68
N ALA A 476 -2.64 5.38 23.41
CA ALA A 476 -3.77 5.46 24.33
C ALA A 476 -5.11 5.30 23.60
N ALA A 477 -5.32 6.04 22.51
CA ALA A 477 -6.53 5.97 21.68
C ALA A 477 -6.82 4.54 21.18
N LEU A 478 -5.79 3.81 20.75
CA LEU A 478 -5.90 2.42 20.28
C LEU A 478 -6.10 1.39 21.41
N SER A 479 -5.93 1.79 22.66
CA SER A 479 -5.99 0.89 23.83
C SER A 479 -7.19 1.14 24.76
N SER A 480 -7.82 2.31 24.67
CA SER A 480 -8.93 2.70 25.57
C SER A 480 -10.29 2.31 25.03
N TYR A 481 -10.92 1.25 25.54
CA TYR A 481 -12.30 0.90 25.16
C TYR A 481 -13.25 1.28 26.30
N ASP A 482 -14.38 1.89 25.95
CA ASP A 482 -15.52 1.91 26.86
C ASP A 482 -16.12 0.49 26.78
N ASP A 483 -16.08 -0.24 27.90
CA ASP A 483 -16.70 -1.57 28.01
C ASP A 483 -18.22 -1.50 28.04
#